data_AF-A0A8J3GAY3-F1
#
_entry.id   AF-A0A8J3GAY3-F1
#
_cell.length_a   1.000
_cell.length_b   1.000
_cell.length_c   1.000
_cell.angle_alpha   90.00
_cell.angle_beta   90.00
_cell.angle_gamma   90.00
#
_symmetry.space_group_name_H-M   'P 1'
#
loop_
_entity.id
_entity.type
_entity.pdbx_description
1 polymer ?
#
loop_
_entity_poly.entity_id
_entity_poly.type
_entity_poly.pdbx_seq_one_letter_code
_entity_poly.pdbx_strand_id
1 'polypeptide(L)'
;MKNTIISALFLLAISQIIAGCNSAKKVPYDAKWNAPFTYVDQGTLDGLDQQSRLRFGVINDDQFMYITLKTRDPLTTKQILTNGIRLTFSPENSREDRSILFPVVTRDDKKALSKMQIDLPNSLSLSRMMEAFNKEALWKDKQGERFINLVENQAGIRARIALDENQELTQQFSIPFAQLGVDPRQARMMEVGIKTEGSGNGLGGIAPGVSIGMGSGGFGGGGFGGGGISLGTGGGRNNPNDRSVNLRLQVRLAKDSFREDLR
;
A
#
# COMPACT_ATOMS: atom_id res chain seq x y z
N MET A 1 4.88 -63.26 -8.67
CA MET A 1 4.19 -62.13 -8.02
C MET A 1 5.23 -61.16 -7.44
N LYS A 2 5.86 -60.30 -8.25
CA LYS A 2 6.91 -59.36 -7.79
C LYS A 2 6.93 -57.99 -8.50
N ASN A 3 5.93 -57.67 -9.33
CA ASN A 3 5.99 -56.48 -10.21
C ASN A 3 4.97 -55.37 -9.92
N THR A 4 4.18 -55.44 -8.85
CA THR A 4 3.12 -54.45 -8.57
C THR A 4 3.43 -53.45 -7.46
N ILE A 5 4.56 -53.59 -6.75
CA ILE A 5 4.87 -52.73 -5.58
C ILE A 5 5.71 -51.49 -5.96
N ILE A 6 6.39 -51.51 -7.11
CA ILE A 6 7.34 -50.44 -7.48
C ILE A 6 6.65 -49.18 -8.05
N SER A 7 5.43 -49.30 -8.59
CA SER A 7 4.70 -48.14 -9.15
C SER A 7 4.03 -47.24 -8.11
N ALA A 8 3.82 -47.70 -6.87
CA ALA A 8 3.14 -46.91 -5.85
C ALA A 8 4.09 -45.95 -5.10
N LEU A 9 5.39 -46.25 -5.03
CA LEU A 9 6.37 -45.40 -4.33
C LEU A 9 6.86 -44.21 -5.17
N PHE A 10 6.77 -44.30 -6.50
CA PHE A 10 7.24 -43.23 -7.39
C PHE A 10 6.23 -42.07 -7.55
N LEU A 11 4.95 -42.32 -7.25
CA LEU A 11 3.89 -41.32 -7.29
C LEU A 11 3.77 -40.47 -6.01
N LEU A 12 4.40 -40.90 -4.91
CA LEU A 12 4.38 -40.15 -3.64
C LEU A 12 5.51 -39.11 -3.52
N ALA A 13 6.52 -39.14 -4.40
CA ALA A 13 7.67 -38.24 -4.35
C ALA A 13 7.47 -36.92 -5.13
N ILE A 14 6.38 -36.78 -5.90
CA ILE A 14 6.13 -35.61 -6.77
C ILE A 14 5.18 -34.59 -6.11
N SER A 15 4.53 -34.92 -4.98
CA SER A 15 3.53 -34.04 -4.33
C SER A 15 4.11 -32.97 -3.39
N GLN A 16 5.43 -32.92 -3.17
CA GLN A 16 6.04 -32.07 -2.14
C GLN A 16 6.62 -30.73 -2.64
N ILE A 17 6.50 -30.39 -3.94
CA ILE A 17 7.19 -29.21 -4.51
C ILE A 17 6.28 -27.96 -4.59
N ILE A 18 4.98 -28.04 -4.31
CA ILE A 18 4.06 -26.90 -4.46
C ILE A 18 3.67 -26.32 -3.10
N ALA A 19 4.67 -25.92 -2.31
CA ALA A 19 4.49 -25.02 -1.17
C ALA A 19 5.34 -23.75 -1.37
N GLY A 20 5.23 -23.15 -2.56
CA GLY A 20 5.72 -21.80 -2.81
C GLY A 20 4.82 -20.80 -2.09
N CYS A 21 5.01 -20.63 -0.78
CA CYS A 21 4.45 -19.52 -0.04
C CYS A 21 4.91 -18.22 -0.71
N ASN A 22 3.97 -17.54 -1.39
CA ASN A 22 4.17 -16.27 -2.08
C ASN A 22 4.34 -15.11 -1.09
N SER A 23 5.26 -15.26 -0.13
CA SER A 23 5.63 -14.21 0.81
C SER A 23 6.53 -13.23 0.06
N ALA A 24 6.04 -12.01 -0.12
CA ALA A 24 6.81 -10.92 -0.73
C ALA A 24 8.22 -10.86 -0.09
N LYS A 25 9.25 -10.94 -0.94
CA LYS A 25 10.65 -10.93 -0.54
C LYS A 25 10.94 -9.65 0.25
N LYS A 26 11.53 -9.79 1.43
CA LYS A 26 11.99 -8.64 2.23
C LYS A 26 13.23 -8.04 1.57
N VAL A 27 13.19 -6.74 1.30
CA VAL A 27 14.26 -5.97 0.66
C VAL A 27 14.95 -5.13 1.73
N PRO A 28 16.25 -5.34 2.02
CA PRO A 28 16.97 -4.49 2.95
C PRO A 28 17.04 -3.05 2.41
N TYR A 29 16.89 -2.07 3.28
CA TYR A 29 16.96 -0.65 2.93
C TYR A 29 17.56 0.15 4.08
N ASP A 30 18.57 0.98 3.81
CA ASP A 30 19.15 1.87 4.82
C ASP A 30 18.48 3.24 4.71
N ALA A 31 17.81 3.69 5.78
CA ALA A 31 17.24 5.02 5.83
C ALA A 31 18.33 6.10 5.91
N LYS A 32 18.02 7.32 5.47
CA LYS A 32 18.89 8.50 5.60
C LYS A 32 18.51 9.32 6.83
N TRP A 33 19.50 9.91 7.51
CA TRP A 33 19.28 10.77 8.68
C TRP A 33 18.99 12.22 8.26
N ASN A 34 18.00 12.85 8.91
CA ASN A 34 17.79 14.31 8.96
C ASN A 34 18.01 15.04 7.63
N ALA A 35 17.42 14.52 6.56
CA ALA A 35 17.24 15.33 5.37
C ALA A 35 16.05 16.27 5.67
N PRO A 36 16.20 17.61 5.54
CA PRO A 36 15.12 18.54 5.87
C PRO A 36 13.84 18.15 5.15
N PHE A 37 12.64 18.46 5.67
CA PHE A 37 11.36 18.07 5.04
C PHE A 37 11.25 18.50 3.56
N THR A 38 12.06 19.48 3.12
CA THR A 38 12.28 19.89 1.71
C THR A 38 12.97 18.84 0.83
N TYR A 39 13.64 17.84 1.40
CA TYR A 39 14.21 16.68 0.70
C TYR A 39 13.14 15.69 0.22
N VAL A 40 11.92 15.78 0.72
CA VAL A 40 10.80 14.94 0.27
C VAL A 40 10.29 15.42 -1.11
N ASP A 41 10.47 16.71 -1.42
CA ASP A 41 10.17 17.27 -2.75
C ASP A 41 11.35 17.10 -3.73
N GLN A 42 12.60 17.28 -3.27
CA GLN A 42 13.81 17.39 -4.11
C GLN A 42 14.82 16.23 -4.00
N GLY A 43 14.64 15.31 -3.06
CA GLY A 43 15.58 14.23 -2.81
C GLY A 43 15.58 13.18 -3.92
N THR A 44 16.76 12.67 -4.26
CA THR A 44 16.91 11.50 -5.12
C THR A 44 16.41 10.25 -4.39
N LEU A 45 15.33 9.67 -4.90
CA LEU A 45 14.86 8.36 -4.47
C LEU A 45 15.82 7.30 -5.00
N ASP A 46 16.29 6.43 -4.12
CA ASP A 46 17.29 5.39 -4.39
C ASP A 46 16.68 3.97 -4.38
N GLY A 47 15.46 3.82 -3.90
CA GLY A 47 14.67 2.60 -4.05
C GLY A 47 13.87 2.58 -5.34
N LEU A 48 13.85 1.42 -6.02
CA LEU A 48 12.99 1.15 -7.17
C LEU A 48 12.44 -0.28 -7.09
N ASP A 49 11.12 -0.41 -7.03
CA ASP A 49 10.45 -1.67 -7.32
C ASP A 49 10.32 -1.85 -8.84
N GLN A 50 11.00 -2.84 -9.39
CA GLN A 50 11.01 -3.10 -10.84
C GLN A 50 9.63 -3.53 -11.37
N GLN A 51 8.82 -4.19 -10.53
CA GLN A 51 7.51 -4.70 -10.95
C GLN A 51 6.51 -3.56 -11.13
N SER A 52 6.29 -2.75 -10.10
CA SER A 52 5.37 -1.61 -10.16
C SER A 52 6.00 -0.34 -10.74
N ARG A 53 7.31 -0.34 -11.00
CA ARG A 53 8.08 0.88 -11.36
C ARG A 53 7.93 2.00 -10.32
N LEU A 54 7.63 1.64 -9.08
CA LEU A 54 7.49 2.57 -7.97
C LEU A 54 8.87 2.91 -7.42
N ARG A 55 9.24 4.18 -7.46
CA ARG A 55 10.41 4.71 -6.75
C ARG A 55 10.04 5.03 -5.33
N PHE A 56 10.94 4.75 -4.39
CA PHE A 56 10.71 5.00 -2.98
C PHE A 56 11.96 5.49 -2.27
N GLY A 57 11.75 6.20 -1.17
CA GLY A 57 12.80 6.65 -0.27
C GLY A 57 12.30 6.70 1.17
N VAL A 58 13.16 6.29 2.11
CA VAL A 58 12.87 6.37 3.55
C VAL A 58 13.94 7.20 4.24
N ILE A 59 13.49 8.19 5.02
CA ILE A 59 14.33 9.10 5.79
C ILE A 59 13.77 9.12 7.20
N ASN A 60 14.61 9.30 8.22
CA ASN A 60 14.14 9.49 9.58
C ASN A 60 14.98 10.51 10.34
N ASP A 61 14.37 11.04 11.39
CA ASP A 61 15.04 11.83 12.43
C ASP A 61 14.72 11.25 13.82
N ASP A 62 14.84 12.06 14.87
CA ASP A 62 14.53 11.69 16.26
C ASP A 62 13.02 11.53 16.54
N GLN A 63 12.15 12.07 15.69
CA GLN A 63 10.71 12.23 15.97
C GLN A 63 9.83 11.53 14.95
N PHE A 64 10.23 11.51 13.68
CA PHE A 64 9.43 11.08 12.55
C PHE A 64 10.18 10.12 11.64
N MET A 65 9.40 9.23 11.04
CA MET A 65 9.77 8.57 9.80
C MET A 65 9.09 9.27 8.62
N TYR A 66 9.87 9.50 7.58
CA TYR A 66 9.44 10.06 6.31
C TYR A 66 9.53 9.01 5.21
N ILE A 67 8.45 8.87 4.44
CA ILE A 67 8.42 7.97 3.28
C ILE A 67 7.96 8.77 2.07
N THR A 68 8.69 8.66 0.98
CA THR A 68 8.32 9.24 -0.32
C THR A 68 8.16 8.14 -1.33
N LEU A 69 7.07 8.18 -2.10
CA LEU A 69 6.80 7.27 -3.20
C LEU A 69 6.57 8.09 -4.46
N LYS A 70 7.20 7.71 -5.57
CA LYS A 70 7.03 8.38 -6.87
C LYS A 70 6.85 7.37 -7.99
N THR A 71 5.93 7.63 -8.92
CA THR A 71 5.79 6.82 -10.13
C THR A 71 5.28 7.65 -11.32
N ARG A 72 5.79 7.32 -12.50
CA ARG A 72 5.28 7.78 -13.79
C ARG A 72 4.57 6.66 -14.57
N ASP A 73 4.48 5.46 -13.97
CA ASP A 73 3.78 4.34 -14.60
C ASP A 73 2.26 4.56 -14.55
N PRO A 74 1.57 4.62 -15.71
CA PRO A 74 0.14 4.91 -15.74
C PRO A 74 -0.73 3.86 -15.02
N LEU A 75 -0.32 2.59 -15.01
CA LEU A 75 -1.07 1.51 -14.38
C LEU A 75 -0.92 1.57 -12.86
N THR A 76 0.28 1.81 -12.35
CA THR A 76 0.54 2.00 -10.92
C THR A 76 -0.10 3.29 -10.41
N THR A 77 -0.01 4.39 -11.16
CA THR A 77 -0.75 5.62 -10.85
C THR A 77 -2.24 5.34 -10.76
N LYS A 78 -2.83 4.68 -11.76
CA LYS A 78 -4.24 4.30 -11.73
C LYS A 78 -4.58 3.42 -10.51
N GLN A 79 -3.77 2.43 -10.19
CA GLN A 79 -4.01 1.57 -9.01
C GLN A 79 -3.96 2.36 -7.71
N ILE A 80 -2.99 3.25 -7.53
CA ILE A 80 -2.89 4.12 -6.35
C ILE A 80 -4.10 5.05 -6.25
N LEU A 81 -4.52 5.69 -7.35
CA LEU A 81 -5.66 6.61 -7.33
C LEU A 81 -7.00 5.90 -7.13
N THR A 82 -7.13 4.66 -7.59
CA THR A 82 -8.38 3.90 -7.48
C THR A 82 -8.50 3.10 -6.19
N ASN A 83 -7.39 2.65 -5.61
CA ASN A 83 -7.44 1.77 -4.44
C ASN A 83 -6.72 2.33 -3.21
N GLY A 84 -5.85 3.32 -3.37
CA GLY A 84 -4.96 3.79 -2.33
C GLY A 84 -3.73 2.89 -2.16
N ILE A 85 -2.78 3.37 -1.35
CA ILE A 85 -1.62 2.61 -0.89
C ILE A 85 -1.71 2.41 0.62
N ARG A 86 -1.52 1.17 1.07
CA ARG A 86 -1.38 0.83 2.48
C ARG A 86 0.10 0.72 2.80
N LEU A 87 0.55 1.54 3.75
CA LEU A 87 1.83 1.36 4.42
C LEU A 87 1.59 0.63 5.74
N THR A 88 2.29 -0.47 5.96
CA THR A 88 2.28 -1.21 7.24
C THR A 88 3.62 -1.08 7.91
N PHE A 89 3.63 -0.88 9.22
CA PHE A 89 4.83 -0.67 10.03
C PHE A 89 4.88 -1.69 11.14
N SER A 90 6.00 -2.41 11.20
CA SER A 90 6.22 -3.45 12.21
C SER A 90 7.63 -3.28 12.77
N PRO A 91 7.77 -2.93 14.06
CA PRO A 91 9.06 -2.97 14.74
C PRO A 91 9.62 -4.40 14.69
N GLU A 92 10.95 -4.52 14.73
CA GLU A 92 11.62 -5.83 14.75
C GLU A 92 10.99 -6.74 15.83
N ASN A 93 10.58 -7.95 15.45
CA ASN A 93 9.92 -8.96 16.29
C ASN A 93 8.49 -8.63 16.78
N SER A 94 7.82 -7.59 16.27
CA SER A 94 6.42 -7.33 16.55
C SER A 94 5.49 -8.03 15.55
N ARG A 95 4.37 -8.59 16.05
CA ARG A 95 3.23 -9.04 15.23
C ARG A 95 2.15 -7.98 15.08
N GLU A 96 2.31 -6.85 15.76
CA GLU A 96 1.33 -5.75 15.74
C GLU A 96 1.69 -4.79 14.61
N ASP A 97 0.96 -4.91 13.50
CA ASP A 97 1.12 -4.05 12.34
C ASP A 97 0.26 -2.80 12.53
N ARG A 98 0.92 -1.65 12.63
CA ARG A 98 0.27 -0.34 12.45
C ARG A 98 0.19 -0.05 10.97
N SER A 99 -0.86 0.62 10.51
CA SER A 99 -0.96 0.93 9.08
C SER A 99 -1.64 2.24 8.79
N ILE A 100 -1.24 2.87 7.69
CA ILE A 100 -1.97 3.98 7.08
C ILE A 100 -2.38 3.56 5.66
N LEU A 101 -3.64 3.79 5.32
CA LEU A 101 -4.14 3.72 3.94
C LEU A 101 -4.41 5.14 3.42
N PHE A 102 -3.80 5.47 2.30
CA PHE A 102 -3.87 6.78 1.68
C PHE A 102 -3.58 6.72 0.16
N PRO A 103 -4.29 7.47 -0.71
CA PRO A 103 -5.55 8.14 -0.42
C PRO A 103 -6.63 7.17 0.02
N VAL A 104 -7.63 7.65 0.76
CA VAL A 104 -8.86 6.88 0.98
C VAL A 104 -9.78 7.11 -0.19
N VAL A 105 -10.13 6.02 -0.89
CA VAL A 105 -10.94 6.09 -2.12
C VAL A 105 -12.33 5.54 -1.83
N THR A 106 -13.35 6.41 -1.91
CA THR A 106 -14.73 6.00 -1.72
C THR A 106 -15.29 5.27 -2.93
N ARG A 107 -16.46 4.63 -2.79
CA ARG A 107 -17.14 3.99 -3.92
C ARG A 107 -17.50 4.99 -5.01
N ASP A 108 -17.84 6.22 -4.64
CA ASP A 108 -18.22 7.25 -5.61
C ASP A 108 -16.99 7.81 -6.32
N ASP A 109 -15.84 7.93 -5.64
CA ASP A 109 -14.57 8.25 -6.28
C ASP A 109 -14.18 7.20 -7.33
N LYS A 110 -14.33 5.90 -7.00
CA LYS A 110 -14.09 4.80 -7.95
C LYS A 110 -14.99 4.91 -9.19
N LYS A 111 -16.27 5.21 -9.00
CA LYS A 111 -17.20 5.43 -10.11
C LYS A 111 -16.80 6.65 -10.95
N ALA A 112 -16.44 7.77 -10.30
CA ALA A 112 -15.98 8.97 -10.98
C ALA A 112 -14.72 8.68 -11.81
N LEU A 113 -13.74 7.98 -11.24
CA LEU A 113 -12.51 7.54 -11.91
C LEU A 113 -12.77 6.58 -13.07
N SER A 114 -13.78 5.70 -12.97
CA SER A 114 -14.15 4.79 -14.07
C SER A 114 -14.87 5.49 -15.23
N LYS A 115 -15.57 6.59 -14.95
CA LYS A 115 -16.31 7.39 -15.94
C LYS A 115 -15.43 8.43 -16.61
N MET A 116 -14.41 8.90 -15.90
CA MET A 116 -13.31 9.61 -16.53
C MET A 116 -12.58 8.60 -17.41
N GLN A 117 -12.75 8.69 -18.73
CA GLN A 117 -11.71 8.18 -19.62
C GLN A 117 -10.43 8.87 -19.16
N ILE A 118 -9.50 8.08 -18.61
CA ILE A 118 -8.25 8.59 -18.05
C ILE A 118 -7.37 9.06 -19.22
N ASP A 119 -7.73 10.19 -19.81
CA ASP A 119 -6.80 11.08 -20.47
C ASP A 119 -6.18 11.93 -19.35
N LEU A 120 -5.22 11.32 -18.64
CA LEU A 120 -4.41 12.00 -17.62
C LEU A 120 -3.55 13.07 -18.33
N PRO A 121 -3.30 14.30 -17.77
CA PRO A 121 -3.49 14.73 -16.38
C PRO A 121 -4.05 16.16 -16.17
N ASN A 122 -4.51 16.88 -17.19
CA ASN A 122 -4.87 18.30 -17.05
C ASN A 122 -6.35 18.55 -16.71
N SER A 123 -7.07 17.52 -16.23
CA SER A 123 -8.47 17.70 -15.87
C SER A 123 -8.58 18.39 -14.50
N LEU A 124 -9.33 19.50 -14.45
CA LEU A 124 -9.72 20.17 -13.22
C LEU A 124 -10.42 19.23 -12.22
N SER A 125 -10.99 18.14 -12.71
CA SER A 125 -11.58 17.07 -11.89
C SER A 125 -10.53 16.29 -11.09
N LEU A 126 -9.36 16.00 -11.69
CA LEU A 126 -8.30 15.24 -11.03
C LEU A 126 -7.63 16.06 -9.94
N SER A 127 -7.35 17.35 -10.19
CA SER A 127 -6.73 18.23 -9.20
C SER A 127 -7.62 18.41 -7.96
N ARG A 128 -8.92 18.63 -8.15
CA ARG A 128 -9.90 18.68 -7.04
C ARG A 128 -9.99 17.36 -6.27
N MET A 129 -9.91 16.23 -6.98
CA MET A 129 -9.90 14.92 -6.34
C MET A 129 -8.65 14.73 -5.48
N MET A 130 -7.47 15.10 -5.97
CA MET A 130 -6.23 15.03 -5.18
C MET A 130 -6.32 15.94 -3.94
N GLU A 131 -6.92 17.11 -4.06
CA GLU A 131 -7.16 18.01 -2.92
C GLU A 131 -8.10 17.37 -1.89
N ALA A 132 -9.16 16.69 -2.34
CA ALA A 132 -10.05 15.95 -1.45
C ALA A 132 -9.32 14.81 -0.73
N PHE A 133 -8.48 14.06 -1.44
CA PHE A 133 -7.67 13.00 -0.85
C PHE A 133 -6.72 13.50 0.24
N ASN A 134 -6.18 14.72 0.10
CA ASN A 134 -5.28 15.31 1.08
C ASN A 134 -5.95 15.72 2.40
N LYS A 135 -7.24 15.44 2.60
CA LYS A 135 -7.97 15.78 3.83
C LYS A 135 -7.98 14.67 4.87
N GLU A 136 -7.95 13.42 4.44
CA GLU A 136 -8.11 12.27 5.33
C GLU A 136 -7.24 11.07 4.97
N ALA A 137 -6.93 10.28 5.98
CA ALA A 137 -6.32 8.96 5.83
C ALA A 137 -7.00 7.98 6.78
N LEU A 138 -6.87 6.69 6.49
CA LEU A 138 -7.35 5.62 7.36
C LEU A 138 -6.16 5.07 8.16
N TRP A 139 -6.17 5.29 9.46
CA TRP A 139 -5.10 4.87 10.37
C TRP A 139 -5.56 3.67 11.20
N LYS A 140 -4.69 2.67 11.31
CA LYS A 140 -4.88 1.48 12.13
C LYS A 140 -3.76 1.38 13.16
N ASP A 141 -4.14 1.30 14.42
CA ASP A 141 -3.26 0.99 15.54
C ASP A 141 -3.90 -0.08 16.44
N LYS A 142 -3.40 -0.21 17.67
CA LYS A 142 -3.92 -1.18 18.66
C LYS A 142 -5.37 -0.93 19.07
N GLN A 143 -5.87 0.30 18.93
CA GLN A 143 -7.24 0.67 19.31
C GLN A 143 -8.25 0.39 18.18
N GLY A 144 -7.77 0.03 16.99
CA GLY A 144 -8.58 -0.25 15.82
C GLY A 144 -8.24 0.65 14.65
N GLU A 145 -9.12 0.62 13.64
CA GLU A 145 -8.99 1.43 12.43
C GLU A 145 -9.95 2.64 12.50
N ARG A 146 -9.44 3.83 12.20
CA ARG A 146 -10.20 5.09 12.23
C ARG A 146 -9.72 6.06 11.16
N PHE A 147 -10.62 6.93 10.72
CA PHE A 147 -10.26 8.07 9.89
C PHE A 147 -9.51 9.11 10.72
N ILE A 148 -8.46 9.69 10.15
CA ILE A 148 -7.72 10.81 10.72
C ILE A 148 -7.80 12.00 9.77
N ASN A 149 -7.96 13.19 10.34
CA ASN A 149 -7.94 14.45 9.60
C ASN A 149 -6.48 14.91 9.41
N LEU A 150 -6.04 14.98 8.16
CA LEU A 150 -4.69 15.38 7.78
C LEU A 150 -4.48 16.90 7.77
N VAL A 151 -5.56 17.68 7.74
CA VAL A 151 -5.53 19.15 7.76
C VAL A 151 -5.32 19.64 9.19
N GLU A 152 -6.10 19.13 10.14
CA GLU A 152 -5.95 19.47 11.56
C GLU A 152 -4.74 18.76 12.20
N ASN A 153 -4.34 17.61 11.66
CA ASN A 153 -3.13 16.87 12.03
C ASN A 153 -3.00 16.58 13.54
N GLN A 154 -4.11 16.28 14.21
CA GLN A 154 -4.14 16.02 15.66
C GLN A 154 -3.26 14.83 16.06
N ALA A 155 -3.11 13.83 15.18
CA ALA A 155 -2.27 12.65 15.41
C ALA A 155 -0.77 12.88 15.14
N GLY A 156 -0.39 14.03 14.57
CA GLY A 156 0.97 14.30 14.09
C GLY A 156 1.34 13.56 12.79
N ILE A 157 0.41 12.77 12.23
CA ILE A 157 0.58 12.04 10.98
C ILE A 157 0.19 12.95 9.81
N ARG A 158 1.11 13.14 8.87
CA ARG A 158 0.86 13.89 7.63
C ARG A 158 1.00 12.96 6.44
N ALA A 159 0.11 13.11 5.47
CA ALA A 159 0.20 12.45 4.18
C ALA A 159 -0.21 13.44 3.08
N ARG A 160 0.45 13.37 1.92
CA ARG A 160 0.14 14.21 0.77
C ARG A 160 0.27 13.43 -0.52
N ILE A 161 -0.64 13.66 -1.46
CA ILE A 161 -0.58 13.18 -2.83
C ILE A 161 -0.64 14.39 -3.79
N ALA A 162 0.22 14.37 -4.80
CA ALA A 162 0.29 15.39 -5.84
C ALA A 162 0.81 14.81 -7.15
N LEU A 163 0.52 15.50 -8.26
CA LEU A 163 1.19 15.30 -9.54
C LEU A 163 2.14 16.48 -9.76
N ASP A 164 3.37 16.19 -10.20
CA ASP A 164 4.30 17.24 -10.62
C ASP A 164 4.05 17.68 -12.07
N GLU A 165 4.83 18.65 -12.54
CA GLU A 165 4.77 19.16 -13.93
C GLU A 165 5.07 18.08 -14.98
N ASN A 166 5.81 17.03 -14.59
CA ASN A 166 6.14 15.87 -15.43
C ASN A 166 5.11 14.75 -15.34
N GLN A 167 3.95 15.00 -14.72
CA GLN A 167 2.88 14.01 -14.51
C GLN A 167 3.31 12.83 -13.64
N GLU A 168 4.32 13.03 -12.79
CA GLU A 168 4.76 12.05 -11.82
C GLU A 168 3.92 12.13 -10.56
N LEU A 169 3.27 11.03 -10.22
CA LEU A 169 2.51 10.92 -8.98
C LEU A 169 3.50 10.82 -7.82
N THR A 170 3.42 11.77 -6.89
CA THR A 170 4.22 11.80 -5.67
C THR A 170 3.31 11.63 -4.46
N GLN A 171 3.62 10.66 -3.61
CA GLN A 171 3.03 10.49 -2.29
C GLN A 171 4.10 10.68 -1.22
N GLN A 172 3.75 11.39 -0.15
CA GLN A 172 4.64 11.73 0.94
C GLN A 172 3.96 11.42 2.26
N PHE A 173 4.71 10.85 3.19
CA PHE A 173 4.23 10.47 4.51
C PHE A 173 5.21 10.95 5.57
N SER A 174 4.67 11.46 6.67
CA SER A 174 5.41 11.80 7.89
C SER A 174 4.67 11.20 9.07
N ILE A 175 5.30 10.23 9.73
CA ILE A 175 4.67 9.45 10.79
C ILE A 175 5.51 9.56 12.06
N PRO A 176 4.96 10.05 13.18
CA PRO A 176 5.70 10.12 14.42
C PRO A 176 6.06 8.72 14.94
N PHE A 177 7.29 8.53 15.39
CA PHE A 177 7.71 7.27 16.03
C PHE A 177 6.88 6.93 17.27
N ALA A 178 6.36 7.94 17.99
CA ALA A 178 5.43 7.77 19.09
C ALA A 178 4.14 7.03 18.66
N GLN A 179 3.60 7.33 17.47
CA GLN A 179 2.44 6.62 16.91
C GLN A 179 2.81 5.19 16.51
N LEU A 180 4.05 4.98 16.09
CA LEU A 180 4.61 3.66 15.79
C LEU A 180 4.92 2.83 17.04
N GLY A 181 4.89 3.43 18.23
CA GLY A 181 5.28 2.79 19.49
C GLY A 181 6.74 2.33 19.47
N VAL A 182 7.59 3.10 18.79
CA VAL A 182 9.02 2.83 18.62
C VAL A 182 9.81 3.97 19.22
N ASP A 183 10.88 3.66 19.94
CA ASP A 183 11.93 4.64 20.23
C ASP A 183 13.00 4.54 19.13
N PRO A 184 13.18 5.58 18.28
CA PRO A 184 14.15 5.54 17.18
C PRO A 184 15.60 5.40 17.67
N ARG A 185 15.88 5.69 18.95
CA ARG A 185 17.21 5.51 19.54
C ARG A 185 17.52 4.06 19.86
N GLN A 186 16.49 3.24 20.09
CA GLN A 186 16.62 1.83 20.46
C GLN A 186 16.36 0.91 19.28
N ALA A 187 15.38 1.24 18.44
CA ALA A 187 15.05 0.45 17.26
C ALA A 187 16.13 0.59 16.20
N ARG A 188 16.73 -0.54 15.83
CA ARG A 188 17.72 -0.60 14.73
C ARG A 188 17.05 -0.88 13.40
N MET A 189 15.99 -1.69 13.42
CA MET A 189 15.28 -2.13 12.23
C MET A 189 13.78 -1.98 12.38
N MET A 190 13.13 -1.70 11.25
CA MET A 190 11.69 -1.61 11.14
C MET A 190 11.25 -2.19 9.80
N GLU A 191 10.22 -3.02 9.80
CA GLU A 191 9.63 -3.53 8.56
C GLU A 191 8.57 -2.55 8.06
N VAL A 192 8.68 -2.18 6.78
CA VAL A 192 7.72 -1.32 6.08
C VAL A 192 7.12 -2.10 4.91
N GLY A 193 5.85 -2.47 5.01
CA GLY A 193 5.11 -3.04 3.89
C GLY A 193 4.47 -1.92 3.07
N ILE A 194 4.56 -1.99 1.75
CA ILE A 194 3.96 -1.03 0.82
C ILE A 194 3.10 -1.82 -0.14
N LYS A 195 1.78 -1.61 -0.11
CA LYS A 195 0.85 -2.37 -0.94
C LYS A 195 -0.27 -1.53 -1.51
N THR A 196 -0.60 -1.71 -2.77
CA THR A 196 -1.87 -1.21 -3.31
C THR A 196 -3.01 -2.11 -2.86
N GLU A 197 -4.10 -1.52 -2.34
CA GLU A 197 -5.30 -2.28 -2.01
C GLU A 197 -5.88 -2.95 -3.28
N GLY A 198 -6.41 -4.17 -3.17
CA GLY A 198 -6.98 -4.91 -4.31
C GLY A 198 -6.01 -5.76 -5.15
N SER A 199 -4.71 -5.80 -4.83
CA SER A 199 -3.70 -6.59 -5.55
C SER A 199 -3.63 -8.08 -5.18
N GLY A 200 -4.31 -8.53 -4.11
CA GLY A 200 -4.18 -9.92 -3.64
C GLY A 200 -5.50 -10.53 -3.24
N ASN A 201 -5.84 -11.67 -3.85
CA ASN A 201 -6.73 -12.65 -3.25
C ASN A 201 -6.09 -13.12 -1.93
N GLY A 202 -6.57 -12.60 -0.80
CA GLY A 202 -6.07 -12.99 0.52
C GLY A 202 -6.71 -12.21 1.66
N LEU A 203 -7.85 -12.74 2.14
CA LEU A 203 -8.35 -12.67 3.52
C LEU A 203 -8.25 -11.32 4.27
N GLY A 204 -9.42 -10.70 4.46
CA GLY A 204 -9.68 -9.84 5.63
C GLY A 204 -9.56 -8.34 5.40
N GLY A 205 -10.33 -7.79 4.46
CA GLY A 205 -10.57 -6.35 4.34
C GLY A 205 -12.07 -6.10 4.35
N ILE A 206 -12.63 -5.82 5.52
CA ILE A 206 -14.00 -5.32 5.66
C ILE A 206 -14.04 -3.98 4.92
N ALA A 207 -14.74 -3.92 3.78
CA ALA A 207 -15.08 -2.64 3.20
C ALA A 207 -15.90 -1.85 4.23
N PRO A 208 -15.64 -0.55 4.48
CA PRO A 208 -16.49 0.25 5.33
C PRO A 208 -17.78 0.52 4.55
N GLY A 209 -18.73 -0.40 4.71
CA GLY A 209 -20.09 -0.27 4.25
C GLY A 209 -20.99 -0.31 5.46
N VAL A 210 -21.20 0.85 6.08
CA VAL A 210 -22.38 1.08 6.90
C VAL A 210 -23.58 0.93 5.98
N SER A 211 -24.17 -0.27 5.91
CA SER A 211 -25.48 -0.48 5.30
C SER A 211 -26.54 -0.25 6.37
N ILE A 212 -26.81 1.01 6.67
CA ILE A 212 -28.11 1.41 7.21
C ILE A 212 -29.05 1.47 6.00
N GLY A 213 -29.94 0.48 5.92
CA GLY A 213 -30.84 0.30 4.78
C GLY A 213 -31.94 -0.69 5.12
N MET A 214 -32.78 -0.27 6.06
CA MET A 214 -34.12 -0.79 6.27
C MET A 214 -34.94 -0.59 4.99
N GLY A 215 -35.60 -1.63 4.47
CA GLY A 215 -36.61 -1.43 3.41
C GLY A 215 -36.89 -2.63 2.52
N SER A 216 -38.07 -3.23 2.74
CA SER A 216 -38.95 -3.89 1.76
C SER A 216 -38.30 -4.90 0.80
N GLY A 217 -38.57 -6.19 0.96
CA GLY A 217 -39.91 -6.67 0.63
C GLY A 217 -40.04 -6.70 -0.89
N GLY A 218 -39.63 -7.81 -1.48
CA GLY A 218 -39.52 -7.95 -2.93
C GLY A 218 -40.86 -7.88 -3.63
N PHE A 219 -40.83 -7.43 -4.89
CA PHE A 219 -41.81 -7.79 -5.89
C PHE A 219 -41.24 -7.44 -7.29
N GLY A 220 -41.21 -8.46 -8.16
CA GLY A 220 -41.50 -8.39 -9.59
C GLY A 220 -40.73 -7.42 -10.50
N GLY A 221 -40.15 -7.95 -11.58
CA GLY A 221 -39.91 -7.14 -12.78
C GLY A 221 -38.85 -7.73 -13.69
N GLY A 222 -39.29 -8.52 -14.67
CA GLY A 222 -38.44 -9.05 -15.73
C GLY A 222 -37.78 -7.95 -16.57
N GLY A 223 -36.60 -8.23 -17.07
CA GLY A 223 -35.86 -7.39 -18.00
C GLY A 223 -34.70 -8.15 -18.59
N PHE A 224 -34.91 -8.70 -19.78
CA PHE A 224 -33.86 -9.20 -20.67
C PHE A 224 -32.82 -8.11 -20.92
N GLY A 225 -31.54 -8.42 -20.70
CA GLY A 225 -30.43 -7.55 -21.06
C GLY A 225 -29.11 -8.24 -20.82
N GLY A 226 -28.46 -8.68 -21.88
CA GLY A 226 -27.21 -9.41 -21.85
C GLY A 226 -26.12 -8.70 -21.04
N GLY A 227 -25.46 -9.47 -20.19
CA GLY A 227 -24.29 -9.03 -19.43
C GLY A 227 -23.64 -10.27 -18.86
N GLY A 228 -22.50 -10.65 -19.43
CA GLY A 228 -21.78 -11.87 -19.10
C GLY A 228 -21.61 -12.04 -17.60
N ILE A 229 -22.13 -13.13 -17.07
CA ILE A 229 -21.79 -13.64 -15.76
C ILE A 229 -20.33 -14.08 -15.85
N SER A 230 -19.41 -13.18 -15.52
CA SER A 230 -18.04 -13.58 -15.21
C SER A 230 -18.06 -14.26 -13.84
N LEU A 231 -18.45 -15.54 -13.83
CA LEU A 231 -18.11 -16.47 -12.76
C LEU A 231 -16.58 -16.40 -12.61
N GLY A 232 -16.14 -15.77 -11.53
CA GLY A 232 -14.73 -15.68 -11.15
C GLY A 232 -14.18 -17.07 -10.84
N THR A 233 -13.78 -17.78 -11.90
CA THR A 233 -13.00 -19.00 -11.81
C THR A 233 -11.59 -18.62 -11.41
N GLY A 234 -11.17 -19.12 -10.25
CA GLY A 234 -9.82 -18.97 -9.73
C GLY A 234 -8.77 -19.44 -10.74
N GLY A 235 -7.68 -18.70 -10.79
CA GLY A 235 -6.52 -19.03 -11.61
C GLY A 235 -5.54 -17.87 -11.54
N GLY A 236 -4.63 -17.93 -10.57
CA GLY A 236 -3.49 -17.01 -10.43
C GLY A 236 -2.51 -17.17 -11.59
N ARG A 237 -2.93 -16.75 -12.78
CA ARG A 237 -2.04 -16.46 -13.89
C ARG A 237 -1.48 -15.06 -13.64
N ASN A 238 -0.16 -14.97 -13.50
CA ASN A 238 0.59 -13.72 -13.55
C ASN A 238 0.17 -12.96 -14.81
N ASN A 239 -0.74 -12.00 -14.66
CA ASN A 239 -1.06 -11.07 -15.70
C ASN A 239 0.17 -10.16 -15.82
N PRO A 240 0.91 -10.14 -16.94
CA PRO A 240 2.08 -9.27 -17.10
C PRO A 240 1.70 -7.78 -17.05
N ASN A 241 0.40 -7.46 -17.08
CA ASN A 241 -0.15 -6.13 -16.87
C ASN A 241 -0.51 -5.83 -15.41
N ASP A 242 -0.28 -6.74 -14.46
CA ASP A 242 -0.47 -6.46 -13.04
C ASP A 242 0.72 -5.66 -12.48
N ARG A 243 0.58 -4.34 -12.49
CA ARG A 243 1.53 -3.39 -11.91
C ARG A 243 1.28 -3.12 -10.43
N SER A 244 0.72 -4.11 -9.75
CA SER A 244 0.48 -4.06 -8.32
C SER A 244 1.74 -3.79 -7.52
N VAL A 245 1.60 -2.92 -6.53
CA VAL A 245 2.65 -2.66 -5.54
C VAL A 245 2.50 -3.70 -4.45
N ASN A 246 3.56 -4.50 -4.23
CA ASN A 246 3.65 -5.42 -3.10
C ASN A 246 5.11 -5.55 -2.66
N LEU A 247 5.56 -4.53 -1.92
CA LEU A 247 6.92 -4.40 -1.46
C LEU A 247 6.98 -4.57 0.06
N ARG A 248 8.05 -5.20 0.57
CA ARG A 248 8.36 -5.27 1.99
C ARG A 248 9.80 -4.84 2.20
N LEU A 249 9.99 -3.74 2.90
CA LEU A 249 11.30 -3.21 3.24
C LEU A 249 11.69 -3.63 4.65
N GLN A 250 12.94 -4.03 4.83
CA GLN A 250 13.60 -4.09 6.14
C GLN A 250 14.45 -2.83 6.27
N VAL A 251 13.85 -1.80 6.85
CA VAL A 251 14.44 -0.47 6.98
C VAL A 251 15.35 -0.46 8.20
N ARG A 252 16.65 -0.26 7.98
CA ARG A 252 17.58 0.12 9.05
C ARG A 252 17.42 1.61 9.32
N LEU A 253 17.07 1.98 10.56
CA LEU A 253 16.92 3.38 10.93
C LEU A 253 18.28 4.07 10.95
N ALA A 254 18.34 5.26 10.36
CA ALA A 254 19.51 6.11 10.43
C ALA A 254 19.64 6.69 11.84
N LYS A 255 20.88 6.98 12.24
CA LYS A 255 21.19 7.61 13.51
C LYS A 255 21.90 8.93 13.30
N ASP A 256 21.81 9.81 14.29
CA ASP A 256 22.61 11.02 14.35
C ASP A 256 24.09 10.70 14.61
N SER A 257 24.87 10.59 13.55
CA SER A 257 26.30 10.31 13.66
C SER A 257 27.05 11.42 14.40
N PHE A 258 26.58 12.68 14.32
CA PHE A 258 27.25 13.82 14.98
C PHE A 258 27.14 13.76 16.51
N ARG A 259 26.10 13.11 17.04
CA ARG A 259 25.91 12.94 18.48
C ARG A 259 26.52 11.67 19.06
N GLU A 260 26.76 10.63 18.24
CA GLU A 260 27.44 9.42 18.70
C GLU A 260 28.93 9.68 18.99
N ASP A 261 29.58 10.61 18.29
CA ASP A 261 31.00 10.95 18.51
C ASP A 261 31.27 11.79 19.78
N LEU A 262 30.22 12.26 20.47
CA LEU A 262 30.31 13.09 21.68
C LEU A 262 29.97 12.33 22.97
N ARG A 263 29.79 11.00 22.91
CA ARG A 263 29.53 10.11 24.06
C ARG A 263 30.64 9.11 24.26
#